data_AF-A0A7C9DNU5-F1
#
_entry.id   AF-A0A7C9DNU5-F1
#
_cell.length_a   1.000
_cell.length_b   1.000
_cell.length_c   1.000
_cell.angle_alpha   90.00
_cell.angle_beta   90.00
_cell.angle_gamma   90.00
#
_symmetry.space_group_name_H-M   'P 1'
#
loop_
_entity.id
_entity.type
_entity.pdbx_description
1 polymer ?
#
loop_
_entity_poly.entity_id
_entity_poly.type
_entity_poly.pdbx_seq_one_letter_code
_entity_poly.pdbx_strand_id
1 'polypeptide(L)'
;LAQSLSGSVGIWECIAPHMRRPLRYVFMPLHDVDGFHWLLIAADLGDHCYLVYDSSADTATGERAALVNSAKVALGLALMRCSTAVHPLSWELRYTDCPQQENGHDCGVFVMAFMDVLSIRTDGLYFHQRDVRH
;
A
#
# COMPACT_ATOMS: atom_id res chain seq x y z
N LEU A 1 -15.91 -32.64 24.77
CA LEU A 1 -14.65 -31.93 24.49
C LEU A 1 -14.92 -30.88 23.42
N ALA A 2 -15.42 -29.71 23.82
CA ALA A 2 -15.63 -28.59 22.91
C ALA A 2 -14.28 -27.88 22.73
N GLN A 3 -13.83 -27.74 21.49
CA GLN A 3 -12.62 -26.99 21.16
C GLN A 3 -12.85 -25.50 21.45
N SER A 4 -11.92 -24.92 22.21
CA SER A 4 -11.79 -23.50 22.47
C SER A 4 -11.55 -22.75 21.16
N LEU A 5 -12.52 -21.97 20.69
CA LEU A 5 -12.31 -20.95 19.67
C LEU A 5 -11.72 -19.70 20.32
N SER A 6 -10.44 -19.78 20.69
CA SER A 6 -9.63 -18.59 20.98
C SER A 6 -8.99 -18.13 19.67
N GLY A 7 -9.81 -17.65 18.74
CA GLY A 7 -9.34 -17.03 17.49
C GLY A 7 -9.42 -15.52 17.63
N SER A 8 -8.29 -14.83 17.74
CA SER A 8 -8.25 -13.38 17.62
C SER A 8 -8.78 -13.00 16.23
N VAL A 9 -9.87 -12.23 16.18
CA VAL A 9 -10.47 -11.71 14.96
C VAL A 9 -9.43 -10.91 14.18
N GLY A 10 -9.18 -11.30 12.92
CA GLY A 10 -8.17 -10.67 12.08
C GLY A 10 -8.59 -9.27 11.65
N ILE A 11 -7.65 -8.34 11.42
CA ILE A 11 -7.99 -6.96 11.04
C ILE A 11 -8.84 -6.87 9.75
N TRP A 12 -8.66 -7.79 8.81
CA TRP A 12 -9.46 -7.87 7.58
C TRP A 12 -10.95 -8.18 7.86
N GLU A 13 -11.24 -8.87 8.96
CA GLU A 13 -12.57 -9.35 9.35
C GLU A 13 -13.44 -8.17 9.78
N CYS A 14 -12.80 -7.16 10.35
CA CYS A 14 -13.41 -5.89 10.72
C CYS A 14 -13.57 -4.93 9.53
N ILE A 15 -12.60 -4.90 8.61
CA ILE A 15 -12.63 -3.99 7.46
C ILE A 15 -13.69 -4.42 6.44
N ALA A 16 -13.77 -5.71 6.14
CA ALA A 16 -14.62 -6.23 5.08
C ALA A 16 -15.26 -7.57 5.49
N PRO A 17 -16.18 -7.57 6.48
CA PRO A 17 -16.75 -8.80 7.07
C PRO A 17 -17.54 -9.68 6.09
N HIS A 18 -17.97 -9.11 4.96
CA HIS A 18 -18.76 -9.79 3.93
C HIS A 18 -17.89 -10.38 2.80
N MET A 19 -16.58 -10.12 2.80
CA MET A 19 -15.70 -10.65 1.78
C MET A 19 -15.35 -12.12 2.06
N ARG A 20 -15.44 -12.94 1.01
CA ARG A 20 -15.16 -14.38 1.07
C ARG A 20 -13.67 -14.73 1.15
N ARG A 21 -12.80 -13.74 0.96
CA ARG A 21 -11.34 -13.88 1.05
C ARG A 21 -10.80 -12.78 1.97
N PRO A 22 -9.77 -13.08 2.78
CA PRO A 22 -9.15 -12.08 3.64
C PRO A 22 -8.57 -10.94 2.79
N LEU A 23 -8.82 -9.71 3.22
CA LEU A 23 -8.20 -8.52 2.64
C LEU A 23 -6.70 -8.61 2.86
N ARG A 24 -5.91 -8.53 1.78
CA ARG A 24 -4.43 -8.51 1.86
C ARG A 24 -3.88 -7.10 1.93
N TYR A 25 -4.38 -6.20 1.09
CA TYR A 25 -3.86 -4.83 0.97
C TYR A 25 -4.94 -3.79 1.22
N VAL A 26 -4.54 -2.66 1.82
CA VAL A 26 -5.27 -1.40 1.73
C VAL A 26 -4.40 -0.41 0.97
N PHE A 27 -4.90 0.08 -0.17
CA PHE A 27 -4.19 1.01 -1.03
C PHE A 27 -4.57 2.45 -0.72
N MET A 28 -3.58 3.34 -0.70
CA MET A 28 -3.77 4.79 -0.60
C MET A 28 -2.87 5.47 -1.64
N PRO A 29 -3.42 5.87 -2.80
CA PRO A 29 -2.73 6.75 -3.74
C PRO A 29 -2.38 8.09 -3.08
N LEU A 30 -1.16 8.55 -3.27
CA LEU A 30 -0.67 9.83 -2.75
C LEU A 30 -0.32 10.75 -3.91
N HIS A 31 -0.67 12.02 -3.76
CA HIS A 31 -0.35 13.07 -4.71
C HIS A 31 0.58 14.08 -4.04
N ASP A 32 1.84 14.08 -4.47
CA ASP A 32 2.84 15.10 -4.17
C ASP A 32 2.54 16.32 -5.06
N VAL A 33 1.76 17.26 -4.53
CA VAL A 33 1.21 18.40 -5.29
C VAL A 33 2.32 19.30 -5.83
N ASP A 34 3.33 19.59 -5.02
CA ASP A 34 4.43 20.48 -5.39
C ASP A 34 5.42 19.77 -6.34
N GLY A 35 5.59 18.46 -6.18
CA GLY A 35 6.37 17.62 -7.09
C GLY A 35 5.64 17.19 -8.36
N PHE A 36 4.35 17.51 -8.52
CA PHE A 36 3.47 17.02 -9.60
C PHE A 36 3.59 15.50 -9.81
N HIS A 37 3.64 14.74 -8.72
CA HIS A 37 3.99 13.32 -8.76
C HIS A 37 3.00 12.45 -7.99
N TRP A 38 2.70 11.27 -8.54
CA TRP A 38 1.86 10.26 -7.91
C TRP A 38 2.70 9.08 -7.45
N LEU A 39 2.43 8.62 -6.23
CA LEU A 39 3.03 7.43 -5.64
C LEU A 39 1.96 6.64 -4.89
N LEU A 40 2.26 5.40 -4.53
CA LEU A 40 1.34 4.52 -3.82
C LEU A 40 1.93 4.12 -2.46
N ILE A 41 1.15 4.28 -1.39
CA ILE A 41 1.37 3.55 -0.15
C ILE A 41 0.34 2.42 -0.03
N ALA A 42 0.80 1.21 0.28
CA ALA A 42 -0.03 0.04 0.52
C ALA A 42 0.24 -0.50 1.94
N ALA A 43 -0.81 -0.65 2.75
CA ALA A 43 -0.71 -1.43 3.98
C ALA A 43 -0.88 -2.92 3.64
N ASP A 44 0.17 -3.71 3.86
CA ASP A 44 0.12 -5.16 3.79
C ASP A 44 -0.39 -5.72 5.14
N LEU A 45 -1.63 -6.18 5.14
CA LEU A 45 -2.29 -6.68 6.34
C LEU A 45 -1.82 -8.08 6.75
N GLY A 46 -1.15 -8.83 5.87
CA GLY A 46 -0.65 -10.16 6.25
C GLY A 46 0.79 -10.11 6.73
N ASP A 47 1.62 -9.22 6.17
CA ASP A 47 3.01 -9.05 6.60
C ASP A 47 3.19 -7.93 7.63
N HIS A 48 2.12 -7.18 7.93
CA HIS A 48 2.12 -6.10 8.91
C HIS A 48 3.20 -5.03 8.62
N CYS A 49 3.23 -4.56 7.38
CA CYS A 49 4.12 -3.49 6.93
C CYS A 49 3.41 -2.52 5.97
N TYR A 50 4.02 -1.36 5.75
CA TYR A 50 3.63 -0.42 4.71
C TYR A 50 4.67 -0.46 3.59
N LEU A 51 4.19 -0.56 2.35
CA LEU A 51 4.99 -0.61 1.14
C LEU A 51 4.79 0.67 0.34
N VAL A 52 5.88 1.30 -0.09
CA VAL A 52 5.87 2.52 -0.89
C VAL A 52 6.38 2.21 -2.28
N TYR A 53 5.49 2.36 -3.27
CA TYR A 53 5.81 2.21 -4.68
C TYR A 53 5.90 3.59 -5.31
N ASP A 54 7.07 3.91 -5.84
CA ASP A 54 7.39 5.20 -6.45
C ASP A 54 8.04 4.95 -7.82
N SER A 55 7.34 5.30 -8.89
CA SER A 55 7.80 5.11 -10.27
C SER A 55 8.80 6.16 -10.72
N SER A 56 9.17 7.13 -9.87
CA SER A 56 10.21 8.11 -10.14
C SER A 56 11.44 7.83 -9.29
N ALA A 57 12.59 7.70 -9.95
CA ALA A 57 13.87 7.41 -9.30
C ALA A 57 14.42 8.59 -8.48
N ASP A 58 13.70 9.72 -8.42
CA ASP A 58 14.06 10.82 -7.54
C ASP A 58 13.88 10.38 -6.08
N THR A 59 15.02 10.12 -5.44
CA THR A 59 15.13 9.87 -4.00
C THR A 59 14.21 10.80 -3.23
N ALA A 60 13.34 10.24 -2.39
CA ALA A 60 12.36 10.98 -1.62
C ALA A 60 13.00 12.23 -1.00
N THR A 61 12.59 13.40 -1.51
CA THR A 61 12.93 14.68 -0.90
C THR A 61 12.38 14.69 0.54
N GLY A 62 12.88 15.58 1.39
CA GLY A 62 12.38 15.70 2.77
C GLY A 62 10.86 15.88 2.85
N GLU A 63 10.28 16.60 1.88
CA GLU A 63 8.83 16.82 1.75
C GLU A 63 8.09 15.53 1.37
N ARG A 64 8.58 14.77 0.39
CA ARG A 64 7.98 13.48 0.01
C ARG A 64 8.05 12.47 1.14
N ALA A 65 9.16 12.42 1.87
CA ALA A 65 9.28 11.59 3.06
C ALA A 65 8.27 12.00 4.15
N ALA A 66 8.00 13.30 4.33
CA ALA A 66 6.99 13.79 5.27
C ALA A 66 5.57 13.43 4.83
N LEU A 67 5.26 13.52 3.53
CA LEU A 67 3.99 13.09 2.94
C LEU A 67 3.74 11.60 3.19
N VAL A 68 4.72 10.75 2.86
CA VAL A 68 4.63 9.29 3.05
C VAL A 68 4.45 8.94 4.53
N ASN A 69 5.21 9.57 5.43
CA ASN A 69 5.05 9.33 6.87
C ASN A 69 3.67 9.78 7.38
N SER A 70 3.15 10.90 6.90
CA SER A 70 1.81 11.37 7.25
C SER A 70 0.74 10.41 6.77
N ALA A 71 0.87 9.89 5.54
CA ALA A 71 -0.01 8.87 4.99
C ALA A 71 0.04 7.56 5.79
N LYS A 72 1.24 7.10 6.16
CA LYS A 72 1.44 5.94 7.04
C LYS A 72 0.68 6.10 8.35
N VAL A 73 0.82 7.25 9.01
CA VAL A 73 0.12 7.53 10.28
C VAL A 73 -1.38 7.57 10.07
N ALA A 74 -1.87 8.25 9.03
CA ALA A 74 -3.30 8.34 8.73
C ALA A 74 -3.91 6.95 8.48
N LEU A 75 -3.26 6.12 7.65
CA LEU A 75 -3.69 4.77 7.35
C LEU A 75 -3.63 3.88 8.60
N GLY A 76 -2.57 3.97 9.39
CA GLY A 76 -2.45 3.22 10.64
C GLY A 76 -3.51 3.58 11.68
N LEU A 77 -3.84 4.87 11.82
CA LEU A 77 -4.95 5.33 12.67
C LEU A 77 -6.30 4.80 12.18
N ALA A 78 -6.52 4.77 10.86
CA ALA A 78 -7.74 4.19 10.28
C ALA A 78 -7.82 2.69 10.57
N LEU A 79 -6.73 1.95 10.40
CA LEU A 79 -6.65 0.51 10.65
C LEU A 79 -6.84 0.15 12.13
N MET A 80 -6.30 0.94 13.07
CA MET A 80 -6.52 0.75 14.51
C MET A 80 -7.99 0.87 14.93
N ARG A 81 -8.80 1.65 14.19
CA ARG A 81 -10.25 1.72 14.44
C ARG A 81 -10.97 0.43 14.04
N CYS A 82 -10.37 -0.37 13.16
CA CYS A 82 -10.94 -1.63 12.70
C CYS A 82 -10.61 -2.78 13.66
N SER A 83 -9.40 -2.86 14.20
CA SER A 83 -9.03 -3.93 15.14
C SER A 83 -8.03 -3.46 16.19
N THR A 84 -8.28 -3.83 17.44
CA THR A 84 -7.38 -3.61 18.59
C THR A 84 -6.37 -4.74 18.76
N ALA A 85 -6.49 -5.84 18.01
CA ALA A 85 -5.60 -7.01 18.12
C ALA A 85 -4.24 -6.79 17.45
N VAL A 86 -4.11 -5.76 16.61
CA VAL A 86 -2.89 -5.37 15.93
C VAL A 86 -2.58 -3.90 16.20
N HIS A 87 -1.31 -3.52 16.14
CA HIS A 87 -0.88 -2.13 16.34
C HIS A 87 -0.30 -1.53 15.03
N PRO A 88 -1.12 -1.20 14.03
CA PRO A 88 -0.68 -0.69 12.72
C PRO A 88 0.31 0.47 12.72
N LEU A 89 0.39 1.28 13.77
CA LEU A 89 1.38 2.37 13.85
C LEU A 89 2.81 1.88 14.08
N SER A 90 3.00 0.68 14.63
CA SER A 90 4.34 0.10 14.85
C SER A 90 4.88 -0.65 13.64
N TRP A 91 4.06 -0.83 12.60
CA TRP A 91 4.46 -1.52 11.38
C TRP A 91 5.56 -0.75 10.65
N GLU A 92 6.50 -1.49 10.06
CA GLU A 92 7.62 -0.94 9.32
C GLU A 92 7.13 -0.27 8.02
N LEU A 93 7.79 0.82 7.62
CA LEU A 93 7.61 1.45 6.32
C LEU A 93 8.79 1.05 5.41
N ARG A 94 8.51 0.46 4.25
CA ARG A 94 9.51 -0.02 3.31
C ARG A 94 9.30 0.63 1.95
N TYR A 95 10.38 1.11 1.36
CA TYR A 95 10.40 1.50 -0.05
C TYR A 95 10.66 0.26 -0.89
N THR A 96 9.84 0.05 -1.91
CA THR A 96 9.91 -1.15 -2.75
C THR A 96 10.58 -0.84 -4.07
N ASP A 97 11.48 -1.71 -4.49
CA ASP A 97 11.93 -1.74 -5.88
C ASP A 97 10.72 -1.99 -6.78
N CYS A 98 10.49 -1.09 -7.73
CA CYS A 98 9.34 -1.18 -8.62
C CYS A 98 9.69 -0.67 -10.03
N PRO A 99 8.90 -1.08 -11.05
CA PRO A 99 9.03 -0.53 -12.40
C PRO A 99 9.04 0.99 -12.39
N GLN A 100 10.06 1.56 -13.03
CA GLN A 100 10.26 3.00 -13.12
C GLN A 100 9.66 3.52 -14.43
N GLN A 101 9.10 4.74 -14.38
CA GLN A 101 8.66 5.46 -15.57
C GLN A 101 9.87 6.04 -16.32
N GLU A 102 9.75 6.21 -17.63
CA GLU A 102 10.80 6.81 -18.47
C GLU A 102 10.39 8.19 -19.01
N ASN A 103 9.30 8.77 -18.49
CA ASN A 103 8.80 10.10 -18.83
C ASN A 103 8.32 10.87 -17.58
N GLY A 104 7.76 12.08 -17.76
CA GLY A 104 7.33 12.94 -16.64
C GLY A 104 5.84 12.91 -16.31
N HIS A 105 5.02 12.04 -16.89
CA HIS A 105 3.55 12.12 -16.79
C HIS A 105 2.84 10.79 -16.52
N ASP A 106 3.54 9.66 -16.56
CA ASP A 106 2.93 8.35 -16.36
C ASP A 106 2.82 7.91 -14.90
N CYS A 107 3.32 8.68 -13.93
CA CYS A 107 3.29 8.32 -12.51
C CYS A 107 1.89 7.89 -12.02
N GLY A 108 0.83 8.57 -12.45
CA GLY A 108 -0.55 8.18 -12.15
C GLY A 108 -0.96 6.84 -12.75
N VAL A 109 -0.50 6.53 -13.96
CA VAL A 109 -0.78 5.24 -14.62
C VAL A 109 0.01 4.11 -13.95
N PHE A 110 1.26 4.36 -13.55
CA PHE A 110 2.03 3.42 -12.75
C PHE A 110 1.36 3.11 -11.41
N VAL A 111 0.83 4.12 -10.70
CA VAL A 111 0.06 3.91 -9.47
C VAL A 111 -1.15 2.98 -9.71
N MET A 112 -1.89 3.18 -10.80
CA MET A 112 -2.99 2.30 -11.17
C MET A 112 -2.51 0.87 -11.51
N ALA A 113 -1.42 0.74 -12.27
CA ALA A 113 -0.85 -0.56 -12.62
C ALA A 113 -0.31 -1.32 -11.40
N PHE A 114 0.30 -0.63 -10.43
CA PHE A 114 0.70 -1.22 -9.15
C PHE A 114 -0.50 -1.80 -8.42
N MET A 115 -1.60 -1.03 -8.28
CA MET A 115 -2.81 -1.50 -7.61
C MET A 115 -3.44 -2.69 -8.34
N ASP A 116 -3.50 -2.66 -9.67
CA ASP A 116 -4.06 -3.75 -10.47
C ASP A 116 -3.29 -5.06 -10.24
N VAL A 117 -1.96 -5.03 -10.41
CA VAL A 117 -1.12 -6.22 -10.21
C VAL A 117 -1.20 -6.72 -8.78
N LEU A 118 -1.06 -5.83 -7.78
CA LEU A 118 -1.10 -6.20 -6.35
C LEU A 118 -2.47 -6.73 -5.89
N SER A 119 -3.55 -6.34 -6.58
CA SER A 119 -4.90 -6.82 -6.26
C SER A 119 -5.13 -8.28 -6.70
N ILE A 120 -4.37 -8.76 -7.68
CA ILE A 120 -4.52 -10.10 -8.28
C ILE A 120 -3.38 -11.02 -7.86
N ARG A 121 -2.16 -10.48 -7.69
CA ARG A 121 -0.92 -11.24 -7.50
C ARG A 121 -0.05 -10.62 -6.42
N THR A 122 0.69 -11.48 -5.72
CA THR A 122 1.66 -11.08 -4.69
C THR A 122 3.09 -11.46 -5.06
N ASP A 123 3.32 -12.03 -6.25
CA ASP A 123 4.62 -12.57 -6.65
C ASP A 123 5.54 -11.54 -7.32
N GLY A 124 5.09 -10.30 -7.52
CA GLY A 124 5.92 -9.20 -8.02
C GLY A 124 5.22 -8.30 -9.03
N LEU A 125 5.92 -7.24 -9.42
CA LEU A 125 5.48 -6.30 -10.46
C LEU A 125 6.19 -6.65 -11.78
N TYR A 126 5.41 -7.12 -12.77
CA TYR A 126 5.91 -7.68 -14.02
C TYR A 126 5.54 -6.83 -15.25
N PHE A 127 5.57 -5.51 -15.12
CA PHE A 127 5.31 -4.59 -16.21
C PHE A 127 6.41 -3.54 -16.33
N HIS A 128 6.49 -2.91 -17.49
CA HIS A 128 7.47 -1.88 -17.80
C HIS A 128 6.80 -0.67 -18.45
N GLN A 129 7.55 0.43 -18.61
CA GLN A 129 7.09 1.62 -19.32
C GLN A 129 6.47 1.31 -20.69
N ARG A 130 7.03 0.37 -21.47
CA ARG A 130 6.50 -0.03 -22.79
C ARG A 130 5.09 -0.63 -22.75
N ASP A 131 4.67 -1.13 -21.58
CA ASP A 131 3.35 -1.74 -21.38
C ASP A 131 2.30 -0.67 -21.00
N VAL A 132 2.76 0.49 -20.53
CA VAL A 132 1.98 1.70 -20.31
C VAL A 132 1.83 2.43 -21.65
N ARG A 133 0.73 2.18 -22.36
CA ARG A 133 0.47 2.76 -23.69
C ARG A 133 -0.20 4.13 -23.57
N HIS A 134 0.29 5.08 -24.35
CA HIS A 134 -0.39 6.34 -24.67
C HIS A 134 -1.33 6.17 -25.86
#